data_AF-A0A848M9Y6-F1
#
_entry.id   AF-A0A848M9Y6-F1
#
_cell.length_a   1.000
_cell.length_b   1.000
_cell.length_c   1.000
_cell.angle_alpha   90.00
_cell.angle_beta   90.00
_cell.angle_gamma   90.00
#
_symmetry.space_group_name_H-M   'P 1'
#
loop_
_entity.id
_entity.type
_entity.pdbx_description
1 polymer ?
#
loop_
_entity_poly.entity_id
_entity_poly.type
_entity_poly.pdbx_seq_one_letter_code
_entity_poly.pdbx_strand_id
1 'polypeptide(L)' 'MWMYVIVISLIVFGFIATLLVGVSQENKTSNPQYEKKTKANIIKLVIIYAISIIAFIAIWMFFD' A
#
# COMPACT_ATOMS: atom_id res chain seq x y z
N MET A 1 22.71 3.64 -6.27
CA MET A 1 22.16 4.39 -5.11
C MET A 1 21.04 5.36 -5.48
N TRP A 2 21.27 6.36 -6.35
CA TRP A 2 20.23 7.34 -6.73
C TRP A 2 18.93 6.73 -7.28
N MET A 3 19.02 5.66 -8.08
CA MET A 3 17.85 4.95 -8.59
C MET A 3 16.97 4.36 -7.47
N TYR A 4 17.58 3.80 -6.41
CA TYR A 4 16.83 3.24 -5.28
C TYR A 4 16.05 4.33 -4.54
N VAL A 5 16.63 5.53 -4.38
CA VAL A 5 15.95 6.67 -3.76
C VAL A 5 14.70 7.06 -4.55
N ILE A 6 14.79 7.11 -5.88
CA ILE A 6 13.66 7.43 -6.76
C ILE A 6 12.57 6.35 -6.64
N VAL A 7 12.93 5.08 -6.75
CA VAL A 7 11.98 3.96 -6.68
C VAL A 7 11.27 3.91 -5.32
N ILE A 8 12.01 4.03 -4.22
CA ILE A 8 11.43 4.05 -2.87
C ILE A 8 10.49 5.24 -2.70
N SER A 9 10.87 6.42 -3.20
CA SER A 9 10.04 7.62 -3.12
C SER A 9 8.71 7.44 -3.86
N LEU A 10 8.73 6.86 -5.06
CA LEU A 10 7.52 6.56 -5.84
C LEU A 10 6.59 5.58 -5.12
N ILE A 11 7.15 4.54 -4.50
CA ILE A 11 6.38 3.56 -3.72
C ILE A 11 5.69 4.23 -2.54
N VAL A 12 6.43 5.07 -1.78
CA VAL A 12 5.88 5.78 -0.62
C VAL A 12 4.79 6.77 -1.05
N PHE A 13 5.01 7.52 -2.12
CA PHE A 13 4.02 8.46 -2.66
C PHE A 13 2.74 7.74 -3.11
N GLY A 14 2.88 6.66 -3.88
CA GLY A 14 1.75 5.84 -4.34
C GLY A 14 0.96 5.26 -3.17
N PHE A 15 1.64 4.80 -2.13
CA PHE A 15 1.02 4.29 -0.91
C PHE A 15 0.21 5.37 -0.19
N ILE A 16 0.79 6.54 0.06
CA ILE A 16 0.11 7.65 0.73
C ILE A 16 -1.12 8.10 -0.07
N ALA A 17 -0.97 8.26 -1.40
CA ALA A 17 -2.08 8.63 -2.27
C ALA A 17 -3.23 7.60 -2.21
N THR A 18 -2.91 6.32 -2.21
CA THR A 18 -3.89 5.23 -2.09
C THR A 18 -4.65 5.29 -0.77
N LEU A 19 -3.97 5.56 0.34
CA LEU A 19 -4.60 5.72 1.65
C LEU A 19 -5.50 6.97 1.69
N LEU A 20 -5.05 8.10 1.16
CA LEU A 20 -5.83 9.34 1.13
C LEU A 20 -7.13 9.18 0.34
N VAL A 21 -7.09 8.54 -0.83
CA VAL A 21 -8.29 8.21 -1.62
C VAL A 21 -9.18 7.23 -0.86
N GLY A 22 -8.60 6.24 -0.19
CA GLY A 22 -9.30 5.26 0.65
C GLY A 22 -9.92 5.82 1.94
N VAL A 23 -9.58 7.04 2.35
CA VAL A 23 -10.16 7.69 3.53
C VAL A 23 -11.01 8.91 3.16
N SER A 24 -10.96 9.35 1.90
CA SER A 24 -11.70 10.50 1.39
C SER A 24 -13.20 10.44 1.67
N GLN A 25 -13.78 11.60 1.99
CA GLN A 25 -15.22 11.70 2.32
C GLN A 25 -16.12 11.35 1.14
N GLU A 26 -15.67 11.61 -0.09
CA GLU A 26 -16.35 11.18 -1.33
C GLU A 26 -16.62 9.66 -1.31
N ASN A 27 -15.61 8.89 -0.94
CA ASN A 27 -15.67 7.43 -0.93
C ASN A 27 -16.55 6.90 0.21
N LYS A 28 -16.58 7.62 1.34
CA LYS A 28 -17.48 7.33 2.47
C LYS A 28 -18.95 7.62 2.13
N THR A 29 -19.21 8.72 1.45
CA THR A 29 -20.57 9.19 1.13
C THR A 29 -21.22 8.32 0.06
N SER A 30 -20.45 7.86 -0.93
CA SER A 30 -20.93 6.97 -2.00
C SER A 30 -21.25 5.54 -1.53
N ASN A 31 -20.83 5.13 -0.33
CA ASN A 31 -21.01 3.76 0.15
C ASN A 31 -21.34 3.74 1.66
N PRO A 32 -22.61 3.61 2.06
CA PRO A 32 -23.00 3.59 3.47
C PRO A 32 -22.43 2.40 4.27
N GLN A 33 -21.94 1.36 3.60
CA GLN A 33 -21.24 0.21 4.21
C GLN A 33 -19.71 0.38 4.16
N TYR A 34 -19.21 1.54 3.71
CA TYR A 34 -17.80 1.79 3.46
C TYR A 34 -16.98 1.51 4.71
N GLU A 35 -17.30 2.13 5.84
CA GLU A 35 -16.49 2.00 7.06
C GLU A 35 -16.36 0.55 7.56
N LYS A 36 -17.38 -0.31 7.32
CA LYS A 36 -17.30 -1.75 7.63
C LYS A 36 -16.31 -2.48 6.72
N LYS A 37 -16.21 -2.10 5.45
CA LYS A 37 -15.31 -2.73 4.47
C LYS A 37 -13.93 -2.07 4.42
N THR A 38 -13.80 -0.80 4.78
CA THR A 38 -12.53 -0.04 4.76
C THR A 38 -11.51 -0.65 5.69
N LYS A 39 -11.89 -1.06 6.91
CA LYS A 39 -10.97 -1.76 7.82
C LYS A 39 -10.46 -3.07 7.22
N ALA A 40 -11.36 -3.89 6.66
CA ALA A 40 -10.98 -5.14 6.01
C ALA A 40 -10.10 -4.91 4.75
N ASN A 41 -10.39 -3.87 3.98
CA ASN A 41 -9.62 -3.50 2.79
C ASN A 41 -8.24 -2.96 3.15
N ILE A 42 -8.12 -2.11 4.19
CA ILE A 42 -6.83 -1.64 4.70
C ILE A 42 -6.02 -2.81 5.23
N ILE A 43 -6.62 -3.73 5.98
CA ILE A 43 -5.94 -4.94 6.45
C ILE A 43 -5.42 -5.78 5.28
N LYS A 44 -6.24 -6.00 4.24
CA LYS A 44 -5.79 -6.68 3.01
C LYS A 44 -4.64 -5.95 2.34
N LEU A 45 -4.70 -4.62 2.27
CA LEU A 45 -3.64 -3.80 1.68
C LEU A 45 -2.33 -3.95 2.47
N VAL A 46 -2.39 -3.88 3.80
CA VAL A 46 -1.23 -4.07 4.68
C VAL A 46 -0.64 -5.47 4.51
N ILE A 47 -1.47 -6.51 4.41
CA ILE A 47 -1.02 -7.89 4.19
C ILE A 47 -0.29 -8.02 2.84
N ILE A 48 -0.85 -7.45 1.77
CA ILE A 48 -0.22 -7.46 0.44
C ILE A 48 1.16 -6.80 0.51
N TYR A 49 1.28 -5.62 1.12
CA TYR A 49 2.56 -4.94 1.28
C TYR A 49 3.55 -5.75 2.12
N ALA A 50 3.12 -6.36 3.22
CA ALA A 50 3.98 -7.21 4.04
C ALA A 50 4.53 -8.41 3.24
N ILE A 51 3.67 -9.08 2.46
CA ILE A 51 4.07 -10.19 1.58
C ILE A 51 5.05 -9.70 0.51
N SER A 52 4.79 -8.54 -0.12
CA SER A 52 5.69 -7.97 -1.13
C SER A 52 7.08 -7.65 -0.57
N ILE A 53 7.17 -7.14 0.65
CA ILE A 53 8.46 -6.89 1.32
C ILE A 53 9.19 -8.21 1.59
N ILE A 54 8.49 -9.22 2.12
CA ILE A 54 9.07 -10.54 2.37
C ILE A 54 9.60 -11.16 1.05
N ALA A 55 8.80 -11.09 -0.02
CA ALA A 55 9.19 -11.59 -1.34
C ALA A 55 10.42 -10.84 -1.89
N PHE A 56 10.47 -9.51 -1.75
CA PHE A 56 11.62 -8.71 -2.14
C PHE A 56 12.88 -9.13 -1.39
N ILE A 57 12.82 -9.27 -0.06
CA ILE A 57 13.96 -9.72 0.77
C ILE A 57 14.40 -11.12 0.34
N ALA A 58 13.46 -12.04 0.15
CA ALA A 58 13.78 -13.41 -0.27
C ALA A 58 14.50 -13.42 -1.63
N ILE A 59 13.98 -12.69 -2.63
CA ILE A 59 14.65 -12.56 -3.93
C ILE A 59 16.05 -11.96 -3.75
N TRP A 60 16.18 -10.88 -2.97
CA TRP A 60 17.49 -10.27 -2.71
C TRP A 60 18.48 -11.27 -2.14
N MET A 61 18.10 -12.10 -1.17
CA MET A 61 18.98 -13.11 -0.56
C MET A 61 19.52 -14.16 -1.54
N PHE A 62 18.82 -14.43 -2.66
CA PHE A 62 19.25 -15.42 -3.65
C PHE A 62 20.02 -14.81 -4.84
N PHE A 63 19.93 -13.50 -5.04
CA PHE A 63 20.44 -12.80 -6.23
C PHE A 63 21.48 -11.71 -5.91
N ASP A 64 21.89 -11.59 -4.64
CA ASP A 64 23.03 -10.78 -4.17
C ASP A 64 24.30 -11.63 -4.05
#